data_AF-A0A4S8FA84-F1
#
_entry.id   AF-A0A4S8FA84-F1
#
_cell.length_a   1.000
_cell.length_b   1.000
_cell.length_c   1.000
_cell.angle_alpha   90.00
_cell.angle_beta   90.00
_cell.angle_gamma   90.00
#
_symmetry.space_group_name_H-M   'P 1'
#
loop_
_entity.id
_entity.type
_entity.pdbx_description
1 polymer ?
#
loop_
_entity_poly.entity_id
_entity_poly.type
_entity_poly.pdbx_seq_one_letter_code
_entity_poly.pdbx_strand_id
1 'polypeptide(L)'
;MSTPHTSPAATAAADAADASTKPSNFLRNVIEQDLEQGTYHQRQWGGSPGDAAHHAAGIQDPAAVRMRFPPEPNGYLHLGHAKSIWVNFSMAQNYGGACHLRFDDTNPEKEEQEYVDSIREMVQWLGYSTEYADVPGQPGALQPHVYYASDYFDFMYRAAEYLIESGNAYVDEQSAEDMRTNRGDFGRPGVNSPFRSRTPAENLARLREMRDGQLPDGAAVVRAKIDMASPNINMRDPALYRIRRATHHNTGDKWCIYPMYTFAHPIEDALEQITHSFCTLEFEDQRPFYDWLLTKLCEGGLLQTPPPRQYEFARLNVTHVITSKRRLRQLVEEGHVDGWDDPRMPTIAGLRRRGYTPDAIKLFCERSGVSKSGGWIDYSTLEGTLRDVLDPVAPRALAVLEPLKLELTNWDELFGAGHQEPCLAPINPHDEAAGQRQFTLGRESWIEAEDFMEVPAKGYRRLYPPYTGGDGQPKEGNKVRLKYGYVIECTGFEKDAEGKVTKVLAQVIADTKSGTPGADSVKVKGVIGWVGAHNATPAEFRLYERLFKVEHPGEADLSEELNPNSLNVVQGYVEAGLLQTLQAESEEPKPQQVERLGYFIRDRKTPLTAEKLVFNRACGLKDGWKP
;
A
#
# COMPACT_ATOMS: atom_id res chain seq x y z
N MET A 1 16.76 59.63 -18.53
CA MET A 1 15.52 59.06 -17.98
C MET A 1 14.98 58.10 -19.02
N SER A 2 15.30 56.82 -18.90
CA SER A 2 14.73 55.77 -19.75
C SER A 2 14.48 54.56 -18.87
N THR A 3 13.21 54.27 -18.67
CA THR A 3 12.67 53.07 -18.03
C THR A 3 12.90 51.85 -18.93
N PRO A 4 13.19 50.66 -18.38
CA PRO A 4 13.14 49.42 -19.14
C PRO A 4 11.73 48.80 -19.03
N HIS A 5 11.13 48.48 -20.19
CA HIS A 5 9.94 47.65 -20.29
C HIS A 5 10.31 46.18 -20.06
N THR A 6 9.78 45.56 -19.01
CA THR A 6 9.76 44.11 -18.83
C THR A 6 8.54 43.51 -19.54
N SER A 7 8.80 42.53 -20.41
CA SER A 7 7.76 41.82 -21.18
C SER A 7 7.17 40.65 -20.36
N PRO A 8 5.84 40.51 -20.24
CA PRO A 8 5.17 39.55 -19.34
C PRO A 8 5.02 38.12 -19.92
N ALA A 9 5.84 37.73 -20.91
CA ALA A 9 5.64 36.49 -21.67
C ALA A 9 6.30 35.23 -21.06
N ALA A 10 6.99 35.34 -19.92
CA ALA A 10 7.76 34.22 -19.36
C ALA A 10 7.01 33.38 -18.30
N THR A 11 5.86 33.83 -17.81
CA THR A 11 5.10 33.13 -16.75
C THR A 11 3.96 32.27 -17.28
N ALA A 12 3.52 32.44 -18.53
CA ALA A 12 2.43 31.65 -19.12
C ALA A 12 2.89 30.31 -19.73
N ALA A 13 4.20 30.09 -19.86
CA ALA A 13 4.76 28.85 -20.44
C ALA A 13 5.04 27.75 -19.40
N ALA A 14 4.95 28.05 -18.10
CA ALA A 14 5.16 27.08 -17.03
C ALA A 14 3.89 26.26 -16.71
N ASP A 15 2.69 26.80 -16.95
CA ASP A 15 1.42 26.11 -16.67
C ASP A 15 0.94 25.17 -17.80
N ALA A 16 1.62 25.17 -18.96
CA ALA A 16 1.22 24.37 -20.12
C ALA A 16 2.00 23.04 -20.27
N ALA A 17 2.97 22.76 -19.39
CA ALA A 17 3.83 21.58 -19.48
C ALA A 17 3.35 20.37 -18.64
N ASP A 18 2.29 20.53 -17.83
CA ASP A 18 1.76 19.46 -16.96
C ASP A 18 0.42 18.88 -17.44
N ALA A 19 0.14 18.99 -18.75
CA ALA A 19 -0.89 18.19 -19.40
C ALA A 19 -0.33 16.81 -19.79
N SER A 20 0.29 16.10 -18.84
CA SER A 20 0.30 14.64 -18.95
C SER A 20 -1.17 14.22 -18.97
N THR A 21 -1.57 13.41 -19.94
CA THR A 21 -2.93 12.88 -20.02
C THR A 21 -3.21 12.15 -18.72
N LYS A 22 -3.89 12.82 -17.77
CA LYS A 22 -4.23 12.23 -16.48
C LYS A 22 -4.89 10.88 -16.76
N PRO A 23 -4.43 9.79 -16.14
CA PRO A 23 -4.99 8.46 -16.39
C PRO A 23 -6.51 8.49 -16.21
N SER A 24 -7.24 7.80 -17.11
CA SER A 24 -8.70 7.85 -17.14
C SER A 24 -9.29 7.44 -15.79
N ASN A 25 -10.21 8.24 -15.28
CA ASN A 25 -10.92 7.97 -14.04
C ASN A 25 -12.40 8.35 -14.21
N PHE A 26 -13.23 7.38 -14.59
CA PHE A 26 -14.63 7.65 -14.90
C PHE A 26 -15.44 8.11 -13.67
N LEU A 27 -14.99 7.79 -12.45
CA LEU A 27 -15.64 8.23 -11.22
C LEU A 27 -15.55 9.75 -11.02
N ARG A 28 -14.48 10.40 -11.52
CA ARG A 28 -14.39 11.87 -11.53
C ARG A 28 -15.51 12.49 -12.34
N ASN A 29 -15.74 11.98 -13.55
CA ASN A 29 -16.79 12.48 -14.43
C ASN A 29 -18.19 12.34 -13.79
N VAL A 30 -18.41 11.24 -13.06
CA VAL A 30 -19.66 11.02 -12.32
C VAL A 30 -19.85 12.08 -11.23
N ILE A 31 -18.82 12.32 -10.42
CA ILE A 31 -18.85 13.35 -9.36
C ILE A 31 -19.10 14.73 -9.96
N GLU A 32 -18.35 15.10 -11.00
CA GLU A 32 -18.47 16.39 -11.68
C GLU A 32 -19.87 16.60 -12.23
N GLN A 33 -20.46 15.58 -12.86
CA GLN A 33 -21.83 15.63 -13.35
C GLN A 33 -22.85 15.85 -12.23
N ASP A 34 -22.75 15.11 -11.12
CA ASP A 34 -23.66 15.25 -9.98
C ASP A 34 -23.54 16.63 -9.30
N LEU A 35 -22.32 17.18 -9.23
CA LEU A 35 -22.07 18.52 -8.71
C LEU A 35 -22.65 19.61 -9.62
N GLU A 36 -22.44 19.50 -10.94
CA GLU A 36 -23.01 20.43 -11.93
C GLU A 36 -24.55 20.44 -11.91
N GLN A 37 -25.17 19.28 -11.70
CA GLN A 37 -26.62 19.14 -11.59
C GLN A 37 -27.18 19.56 -10.23
N GLY A 38 -26.31 19.75 -9.23
CA GLY A 38 -26.73 20.02 -7.85
C GLY A 38 -27.47 18.85 -7.21
N THR A 39 -27.20 17.61 -7.64
CA THR A 39 -27.93 16.38 -7.23
C THR A 39 -28.10 16.30 -5.71
N TYR A 40 -27.05 16.64 -4.96
CA TYR A 40 -27.02 16.53 -3.49
C TYR A 40 -27.07 17.88 -2.76
N HIS A 41 -27.26 19.00 -3.46
CA HIS A 41 -27.14 20.35 -2.88
C HIS A 41 -28.16 20.66 -1.79
N GLN A 42 -29.29 19.94 -1.72
CA GLN A 42 -30.31 20.14 -0.69
C GLN A 42 -30.12 19.25 0.55
N ARG A 43 -29.04 18.46 0.62
CA ARG A 43 -28.77 17.59 1.77
C ARG A 43 -28.44 18.39 3.02
N GLN A 44 -28.86 17.84 4.14
CA GLN A 44 -28.57 18.40 5.45
C GLN A 44 -27.78 17.38 6.28
N TRP A 45 -26.82 17.87 7.04
CA TRP A 45 -25.95 17.06 7.88
C TRP A 45 -26.31 17.29 9.35
N GLY A 46 -26.72 16.21 10.03
CA GLY A 46 -27.11 16.23 11.44
C GLY A 46 -25.92 16.24 12.42
N GLY A 47 -24.68 16.21 11.90
CA GLY A 47 -23.45 16.14 12.69
C GLY A 47 -22.95 14.71 12.93
N SER A 48 -23.79 13.72 12.72
CA SER A 48 -23.48 12.31 12.90
C SER A 48 -24.32 11.44 11.96
N PRO A 49 -24.02 10.14 11.83
CA PRO A 49 -24.89 9.22 11.12
C PRO A 49 -26.30 9.19 11.74
N GLY A 50 -27.34 9.24 10.92
CA GLY A 50 -28.71 9.20 11.42
C GLY A 50 -29.79 9.06 10.35
N ASP A 51 -31.04 9.03 10.80
CA ASP A 51 -32.18 8.88 9.91
C ASP A 51 -32.59 10.21 9.24
N ALA A 52 -33.61 10.17 8.38
CA ALA A 52 -34.09 11.36 7.68
C ALA A 52 -34.46 12.51 8.63
N ALA A 53 -35.03 12.22 9.80
CA ALA A 53 -35.42 13.24 10.77
C ALA A 53 -34.19 13.86 11.45
N HIS A 54 -33.18 13.06 11.76
CA HIS A 54 -31.89 13.54 12.27
C HIS A 54 -31.23 14.53 11.30
N HIS A 55 -31.13 14.15 10.02
CA HIS A 55 -30.52 15.01 9.01
C HIS A 55 -31.34 16.25 8.71
N ALA A 56 -32.68 16.16 8.68
CA ALA A 56 -33.56 17.30 8.47
C ALA A 56 -33.45 18.38 9.57
N ALA A 57 -33.01 18.01 10.77
CA ALA A 57 -32.74 18.93 11.87
C ALA A 57 -31.32 19.53 11.83
N GLY A 58 -30.51 19.10 10.86
CA GLY A 58 -29.10 19.46 10.72
C GLY A 58 -28.84 20.79 10.04
N ILE A 59 -27.56 21.04 9.77
CA ILE A 59 -27.11 22.18 8.95
C ILE A 59 -27.14 21.79 7.47
N GLN A 60 -27.05 22.78 6.58
CA GLN A 60 -26.69 22.50 5.19
C GLN A 60 -25.38 21.71 5.16
N ASP A 61 -25.33 20.59 4.44
CA ASP A 61 -24.14 19.74 4.43
C ASP A 61 -22.94 20.54 3.87
N PRO A 62 -21.87 20.76 4.66
CA PRO A 62 -20.71 21.51 4.18
C PRO A 62 -19.83 20.68 3.23
N ALA A 63 -19.99 19.36 3.20
CA ALA A 63 -19.26 18.48 2.29
C ALA A 63 -19.99 18.42 0.94
N ALA A 64 -19.32 18.82 -0.15
CA ALA A 64 -19.92 18.75 -1.49
C ALA A 64 -20.15 17.30 -1.95
N VAL A 65 -19.32 16.38 -1.47
CA VAL A 65 -19.45 14.94 -1.65
C VAL A 65 -19.08 14.20 -0.36
N ARG A 66 -19.70 13.04 -0.13
CA ARG A 66 -19.35 12.14 0.97
C ARG A 66 -19.05 10.75 0.42
N MET A 67 -17.91 10.20 0.84
CA MET A 67 -17.41 8.88 0.47
C MET A 67 -17.07 8.10 1.72
N ARG A 68 -16.73 6.82 1.57
CA ARG A 68 -16.28 6.00 2.69
C ARG A 68 -15.30 4.92 2.25
N PHE A 69 -14.36 4.60 3.13
CA PHE A 69 -13.62 3.36 3.10
C PHE A 69 -14.18 2.41 4.19
N PRO A 70 -14.90 1.33 3.81
CA PRO A 70 -15.58 0.47 4.76
C PRO A 70 -14.93 -0.93 4.90
N PRO A 71 -13.72 -1.08 5.44
CA PRO A 71 -13.11 -2.40 5.60
C PRO A 71 -13.82 -3.23 6.69
N GLU A 72 -13.90 -4.54 6.49
CA GLU A 72 -14.19 -5.48 7.57
C GLU A 72 -12.97 -5.55 8.52
N PRO A 73 -13.12 -5.42 9.85
CA PRO A 73 -12.00 -5.44 10.80
C PRO A 73 -11.56 -6.86 11.16
N ASN A 74 -11.24 -7.66 10.13
CA ASN A 74 -10.94 -9.09 10.29
C ASN A 74 -9.61 -9.52 9.64
N GLY A 75 -8.81 -8.57 9.17
CA GLY A 75 -7.51 -8.82 8.56
C GLY A 75 -6.74 -7.54 8.24
N TYR A 76 -5.45 -7.68 7.98
CA TYR A 76 -4.59 -6.56 7.64
C TYR A 76 -4.85 -6.03 6.23
N LEU A 77 -4.74 -4.71 6.08
CA LEU A 77 -4.84 -4.06 4.78
C LEU A 77 -3.66 -4.41 3.89
N HIS A 78 -3.90 -4.45 2.58
CA HIS A 78 -2.93 -4.81 1.56
C HIS A 78 -3.00 -3.87 0.37
N LEU A 79 -2.11 -4.03 -0.60
CA LEU A 79 -2.00 -3.13 -1.76
C LEU A 79 -3.34 -2.90 -2.48
N GLY A 80 -4.20 -3.92 -2.60
CA GLY A 80 -5.57 -3.76 -3.12
C GLY A 80 -6.43 -2.77 -2.32
N HIS A 81 -6.34 -2.79 -0.98
CA HIS A 81 -7.02 -1.83 -0.12
C HIS A 81 -6.43 -0.43 -0.24
N ALA A 82 -5.12 -0.30 -0.45
CA ALA A 82 -4.49 1.00 -0.68
C ALA A 82 -5.10 1.73 -1.89
N LYS A 83 -5.47 1.01 -2.96
CA LYS A 83 -6.22 1.60 -4.08
C LYS A 83 -7.59 2.11 -3.66
N SER A 84 -8.35 1.32 -2.88
CA SER A 84 -9.68 1.75 -2.40
C SER A 84 -9.59 2.96 -1.46
N ILE A 85 -8.60 2.99 -0.57
CA ILE A 85 -8.33 4.14 0.31
C ILE A 85 -8.01 5.36 -0.54
N TRP A 86 -7.07 5.24 -1.47
CA TRP A 86 -6.68 6.35 -2.35
C TRP A 86 -7.88 6.86 -3.16
N VAL A 87 -8.67 5.99 -3.79
CA VAL A 87 -9.86 6.39 -4.55
C VAL A 87 -10.82 7.19 -3.67
N ASN A 88 -11.23 6.67 -2.52
CA ASN A 88 -12.25 7.33 -1.69
C ASN A 88 -11.72 8.62 -1.04
N PHE A 89 -10.57 8.57 -0.37
CA PHE A 89 -10.07 9.74 0.35
C PHE A 89 -9.55 10.84 -0.59
N SER A 90 -8.80 10.50 -1.64
CA SER A 90 -8.31 11.53 -2.57
C SER A 90 -9.43 12.14 -3.40
N MET A 91 -10.47 11.39 -3.77
CA MET A 91 -11.62 12.00 -4.45
C MET A 91 -12.38 12.95 -3.52
N ALA A 92 -12.68 12.54 -2.28
CA ALA A 92 -13.31 13.44 -1.32
C ALA A 92 -12.49 14.72 -1.13
N GLN A 93 -11.18 14.61 -0.93
CA GLN A 93 -10.29 15.77 -0.79
C GLN A 93 -10.30 16.69 -2.01
N ASN A 94 -10.23 16.13 -3.23
CA ASN A 94 -10.17 16.90 -4.47
C ASN A 94 -11.45 17.69 -4.76
N TYR A 95 -12.60 17.23 -4.25
CA TYR A 95 -13.90 17.89 -4.44
C TYR A 95 -14.41 18.58 -3.17
N GLY A 96 -13.54 18.86 -2.18
CA GLY A 96 -13.94 19.57 -0.95
C GLY A 96 -15.00 18.83 -0.13
N GLY A 97 -14.96 17.51 -0.14
CA GLY A 97 -15.89 16.62 0.54
C GLY A 97 -15.31 15.96 1.80
N ALA A 98 -16.04 14.98 2.30
CA ALA A 98 -15.65 14.13 3.43
C ALA A 98 -15.51 12.67 3.01
N CYS A 99 -14.58 11.94 3.61
CA CYS A 99 -14.44 10.50 3.46
C CYS A 99 -14.39 9.85 4.83
N HIS A 100 -15.37 9.00 5.12
CA HIS A 100 -15.46 8.33 6.41
C HIS A 100 -14.60 7.06 6.42
N LEU A 101 -14.07 6.71 7.60
CA LEU A 101 -13.54 5.38 7.86
C LEU A 101 -14.62 4.59 8.61
N ARG A 102 -15.15 3.53 7.99
CA ARG A 102 -16.18 2.70 8.61
C ARG A 102 -15.68 1.28 8.80
N PHE A 103 -15.88 0.73 9.98
CA PHE A 103 -15.72 -0.70 10.17
C PHE A 103 -17.04 -1.38 9.83
N ASP A 104 -17.05 -2.16 8.75
CA ASP A 104 -18.20 -3.02 8.41
C ASP A 104 -18.14 -4.26 9.31
N ASP A 105 -18.49 -4.05 10.58
CA ASP A 105 -18.40 -5.00 11.67
C ASP A 105 -19.74 -5.72 11.87
N THR A 106 -20.31 -6.28 10.81
CA THR A 106 -21.61 -6.97 10.88
C THR A 106 -21.49 -8.45 11.26
N ASN A 107 -20.26 -8.97 11.40
CA ASN A 107 -19.99 -10.39 11.61
C ASN A 107 -19.27 -10.68 12.95
N PRO A 108 -19.99 -11.08 14.00
CA PRO A 108 -19.48 -11.13 15.37
C PRO A 108 -18.33 -12.12 15.64
N GLU A 109 -18.00 -13.02 14.70
CA GLU A 109 -17.04 -14.11 14.96
C GLU A 109 -15.60 -13.85 14.48
N LYS A 110 -15.38 -12.82 13.65
CA LYS A 110 -14.11 -12.68 12.91
C LYS A 110 -13.38 -11.37 13.18
N GLU A 111 -13.89 -10.55 14.09
CA GLU A 111 -13.53 -9.15 14.22
C GLU A 111 -12.75 -8.93 15.52
N GLU A 112 -11.57 -8.33 15.40
CA GLU A 112 -10.64 -8.14 16.53
C GLU A 112 -10.13 -6.70 16.59
N GLN A 113 -9.92 -6.20 17.82
CA GLN A 113 -9.42 -4.84 18.05
C GLN A 113 -8.07 -4.59 17.38
N GLU A 114 -7.21 -5.61 17.26
CA GLU A 114 -5.92 -5.49 16.56
C GLU A 114 -6.07 -5.04 15.09
N TYR A 115 -7.11 -5.51 14.39
CA TYR A 115 -7.35 -5.15 13.00
C TYR A 115 -7.90 -3.72 12.90
N VAL A 116 -8.77 -3.32 13.83
CA VAL A 116 -9.28 -1.95 13.95
C VAL A 116 -8.11 -0.96 14.09
N ASP A 117 -7.20 -1.24 15.02
CA ASP A 117 -6.05 -0.38 15.30
C ASP A 117 -5.09 -0.33 14.12
N SER A 118 -4.80 -1.49 13.50
CA SER A 118 -3.94 -1.54 12.31
C SER A 118 -4.54 -0.81 11.11
N ILE A 119 -5.84 -0.94 10.86
CA ILE A 119 -6.53 -0.23 9.78
C ILE A 119 -6.40 1.29 9.98
N ARG A 120 -6.66 1.79 11.19
CA ARG A 120 -6.50 3.22 11.54
C ARG A 120 -5.08 3.69 11.29
N GLU A 121 -4.10 2.95 11.81
CA GLU A 121 -2.68 3.26 11.64
C GLU A 121 -2.30 3.35 10.16
N MET A 122 -2.78 2.41 9.32
CA MET A 122 -2.42 2.39 7.90
C MET A 122 -3.10 3.50 7.09
N VAL A 123 -4.35 3.88 7.42
CA VAL A 123 -5.02 5.04 6.80
C VAL A 123 -4.29 6.33 7.17
N GLN A 124 -3.91 6.49 8.45
CA GLN A 124 -3.15 7.64 8.93
C GLN A 124 -1.73 7.67 8.33
N TRP A 125 -1.06 6.52 8.23
CA TRP A 125 0.25 6.41 7.62
C TRP A 125 0.22 6.78 6.14
N LEU A 126 -0.84 6.40 5.42
CA LEU A 126 -1.09 6.89 4.06
C LEU A 126 -1.36 8.41 4.02
N GLY A 127 -1.42 9.12 5.15
CA GLY A 127 -1.55 10.57 5.22
C GLY A 127 -2.97 11.06 4.97
N TYR A 128 -3.98 10.23 5.23
CA TYR A 128 -5.38 10.64 5.16
C TYR A 128 -5.93 10.92 6.56
N SER A 129 -6.72 11.99 6.65
CA SER A 129 -7.46 12.37 7.86
C SER A 129 -8.90 11.88 7.76
N THR A 130 -9.48 11.52 8.90
CA THR A 130 -10.90 11.25 9.08
C THR A 130 -11.59 12.36 9.88
N GLU A 131 -10.93 13.50 10.09
CA GLU A 131 -11.49 14.62 10.85
C GLU A 131 -12.00 15.72 9.92
N TYR A 132 -13.24 16.15 10.12
CA TYR A 132 -13.91 17.15 9.28
C TYR A 132 -14.60 18.22 10.12
N ALA A 133 -14.67 19.44 9.58
CA ALA A 133 -15.20 20.62 10.25
C ALA A 133 -16.71 20.81 9.99
N ASP A 134 -17.52 19.82 10.35
CA ASP A 134 -18.95 19.75 10.02
C ASP A 134 -19.87 19.58 11.24
N VAL A 135 -19.41 20.02 12.42
CA VAL A 135 -20.19 20.02 13.66
C VAL A 135 -21.32 21.07 13.58
N PRO A 136 -22.60 20.68 13.72
CA PRO A 136 -23.72 21.62 13.74
C PRO A 136 -23.57 22.67 14.85
N GLY A 137 -23.68 23.95 14.47
CA GLY A 137 -23.57 25.06 15.41
C GLY A 137 -22.15 25.41 15.86
N GLN A 138 -21.11 24.71 15.38
CA GLN A 138 -19.70 25.01 15.71
C GLN A 138 -18.83 25.08 14.45
N PRO A 139 -18.90 26.18 13.67
CA PRO A 139 -18.14 26.32 12.43
C PRO A 139 -16.62 26.20 12.67
N GLY A 140 -15.96 25.34 11.88
CA GLY A 140 -14.52 25.12 11.97
C GLY A 140 -14.08 24.12 13.04
N ALA A 141 -14.99 23.65 13.91
CA ALA A 141 -14.68 22.60 14.88
C ALA A 141 -14.54 21.26 14.18
N LEU A 142 -13.36 20.63 14.28
CA LEU A 142 -13.09 19.30 13.74
C LEU A 142 -13.73 18.22 14.62
N GLN A 143 -14.33 17.22 13.97
CA GLN A 143 -14.80 16.01 14.63
C GLN A 143 -14.37 14.76 13.84
N PRO A 144 -14.14 13.61 14.51
CA PRO A 144 -13.76 12.37 13.85
C PRO A 144 -14.96 11.70 13.17
N HIS A 145 -14.74 11.22 11.95
CA HIS A 145 -15.66 10.42 11.14
C HIS A 145 -15.14 8.99 11.04
N VAL A 146 -15.09 8.33 12.20
CA VAL A 146 -14.76 6.91 12.34
C VAL A 146 -15.96 6.20 12.92
N TYR A 147 -16.52 5.26 12.17
CA TYR A 147 -17.81 4.65 12.49
C TYR A 147 -17.76 3.13 12.51
N TYR A 148 -18.74 2.53 13.18
CA TYR A 148 -18.97 1.09 13.23
C TYR A 148 -20.37 0.80 12.71
N ALA A 149 -20.51 -0.11 11.75
CA ALA A 149 -21.81 -0.52 11.22
C ALA A 149 -22.72 -1.08 12.34
N SER A 150 -22.12 -1.69 13.36
CA SER A 150 -22.82 -2.23 14.52
C SER A 150 -23.50 -1.17 15.40
N ASP A 151 -23.05 0.10 15.35
CA ASP A 151 -23.74 1.22 16.00
C ASP A 151 -25.11 1.50 15.37
N TYR A 152 -25.35 0.99 14.15
CA TYR A 152 -26.60 1.21 13.41
C TYR A 152 -27.58 0.04 13.52
N PHE A 153 -27.27 -1.02 14.29
CA PHE A 153 -28.14 -2.21 14.39
C PHE A 153 -29.57 -1.89 14.86
N ASP A 154 -29.76 -0.91 15.74
CA ASP A 154 -31.09 -0.46 16.15
C ASP A 154 -31.88 0.10 14.94
N PHE A 155 -31.24 0.90 14.09
CA PHE A 155 -31.87 1.40 12.86
C PHE A 155 -32.14 0.26 11.88
N MET A 156 -31.18 -0.63 11.67
CA MET A 156 -31.33 -1.77 10.75
C MET A 156 -32.50 -2.68 11.15
N TYR A 157 -32.70 -2.89 12.46
CA TYR A 157 -33.82 -3.65 12.98
C TYR A 157 -35.16 -2.91 12.72
N ARG A 158 -35.21 -1.60 13.00
CA ARG A 158 -36.38 -0.76 12.68
C ARG A 158 -36.70 -0.74 11.18
N ALA A 159 -35.69 -0.72 10.33
CA ALA A 159 -35.84 -0.81 8.88
C ALA A 159 -36.43 -2.17 8.45
N ALA A 160 -36.01 -3.27 9.09
CA ALA A 160 -36.62 -4.58 8.86
C ALA A 160 -38.08 -4.65 9.32
N GLU A 161 -38.43 -4.04 10.46
CA GLU A 161 -39.83 -3.91 10.90
C GLU A 161 -40.66 -3.14 9.87
N TYR A 162 -40.19 -1.99 9.39
CA TYR A 162 -40.86 -1.22 8.35
C TYR A 162 -41.05 -2.03 7.05
N LEU A 163 -40.03 -2.77 6.59
CA LEU A 163 -40.14 -3.60 5.40
C LEU A 163 -41.18 -4.71 5.59
N ILE A 164 -41.29 -5.30 6.78
CA ILE A 164 -42.33 -6.29 7.07
C ILE A 164 -43.73 -5.64 7.06
N GLU A 165 -43.89 -4.52 7.75
CA GLU A 165 -45.15 -3.77 7.86
C GLU A 165 -45.68 -3.32 6.49
N SER A 166 -44.79 -2.85 5.63
CA SER A 166 -45.09 -2.45 4.25
C SER A 166 -45.24 -3.62 3.27
N GLY A 167 -45.09 -4.87 3.74
CA GLY A 167 -45.24 -6.08 2.93
C GLY A 167 -44.07 -6.37 1.99
N ASN A 168 -42.91 -5.76 2.21
CA ASN A 168 -41.67 -5.90 1.45
C ASN A 168 -40.66 -6.87 2.08
N ALA A 169 -40.97 -7.51 3.22
CA ALA A 169 -40.17 -8.56 3.83
C ALA A 169 -41.03 -9.58 4.59
N TYR A 170 -40.48 -10.76 4.84
CA TYR A 170 -41.12 -11.84 5.59
C TYR A 170 -40.08 -12.70 6.32
N VAL A 171 -40.52 -13.44 7.35
CA VAL A 171 -39.68 -14.42 8.05
C VAL A 171 -39.85 -15.78 7.38
N ASP A 172 -38.72 -16.37 6.97
CA ASP A 172 -38.62 -17.66 6.31
C ASP A 172 -37.97 -18.68 7.26
N GLU A 173 -38.57 -19.86 7.36
CA GLU A 173 -38.15 -20.95 8.25
C GLU A 173 -37.82 -22.23 7.48
N GLN A 174 -37.64 -22.08 6.16
CA GLN A 174 -37.07 -23.14 5.34
C GLN A 174 -35.63 -23.44 5.77
N SER A 175 -35.22 -24.70 5.56
CA SER A 175 -33.81 -25.06 5.73
C SER A 175 -32.93 -24.30 4.72
N ALA A 176 -31.64 -24.15 5.02
CA ALA A 176 -30.69 -23.52 4.08
C ALA A 176 -30.63 -24.25 2.73
N GLU A 177 -30.81 -25.58 2.72
CA GLU A 177 -30.85 -26.40 1.51
C GLU A 177 -32.12 -26.14 0.69
N ASP A 178 -33.28 -26.06 1.35
CA ASP A 178 -34.55 -25.73 0.68
C ASP A 178 -34.50 -24.32 0.11
N MET A 179 -34.00 -23.34 0.86
CA MET A 179 -33.84 -21.97 0.37
C MET A 179 -32.93 -21.93 -0.87
N ARG A 180 -31.79 -22.63 -0.85
CA ARG A 180 -30.89 -22.72 -2.00
C ARG A 180 -31.59 -23.37 -3.20
N THR A 181 -32.31 -24.45 -2.99
CA THR A 181 -33.03 -25.18 -4.04
C THR A 181 -34.13 -24.31 -4.67
N ASN A 182 -34.92 -23.65 -3.83
CA ASN A 182 -36.04 -22.79 -4.24
C ASN A 182 -35.57 -21.47 -4.86
N ARG A 183 -34.35 -21.00 -4.56
CA ARG A 183 -33.76 -19.84 -5.24
C ARG A 183 -33.53 -20.08 -6.73
N GLY A 184 -33.40 -21.34 -7.15
CA GLY A 184 -33.15 -21.71 -8.55
C GLY A 184 -31.75 -21.32 -9.02
N ASP A 185 -31.58 -21.22 -10.34
CA ASP A 185 -30.32 -20.86 -11.00
C ASP A 185 -30.59 -19.98 -12.25
N PHE A 186 -29.61 -19.86 -13.15
CA PHE A 186 -29.74 -19.08 -14.38
C PHE A 186 -30.64 -19.73 -15.44
N GLY A 187 -30.91 -21.03 -15.34
CA GLY A 187 -31.81 -21.78 -16.23
C GLY A 187 -33.18 -22.10 -15.61
N ARG A 188 -33.30 -22.06 -14.28
CA ARG A 188 -34.52 -22.35 -13.54
C ARG A 188 -34.95 -21.16 -12.66
N PRO A 189 -36.15 -20.58 -12.87
CA PRO A 189 -36.65 -19.51 -12.02
C PRO A 189 -36.84 -20.00 -10.58
N GLY A 190 -36.80 -19.07 -9.63
CA GLY A 190 -37.04 -19.38 -8.23
C GLY A 190 -38.52 -19.65 -7.93
N VAL A 191 -38.77 -20.35 -6.83
CA VAL A 191 -40.10 -20.71 -6.32
C VAL A 191 -40.32 -20.02 -4.97
N ASN A 192 -41.52 -19.47 -4.77
CA ASN A 192 -41.86 -18.81 -3.52
C ASN A 192 -41.75 -19.75 -2.32
N SER A 193 -41.16 -19.26 -1.23
CA SER A 193 -41.21 -19.95 0.07
C SER A 193 -42.66 -20.14 0.51
N PRO A 194 -43.00 -21.27 1.17
CA PRO A 194 -44.32 -21.46 1.81
C PRO A 194 -44.66 -20.35 2.81
N PHE A 195 -43.66 -19.67 3.36
CA PHE A 195 -43.83 -18.61 4.35
C PHE A 195 -43.97 -17.20 3.73
N ARG A 196 -43.79 -17.06 2.41
CA ARG A 196 -43.82 -15.76 1.69
C ARG A 196 -45.17 -15.02 1.78
N SER A 197 -46.25 -15.76 2.04
CA SER A 197 -47.61 -15.23 2.17
C SER A 197 -48.03 -14.93 3.62
N ARG A 198 -47.12 -15.06 4.61
CA ARG A 198 -47.39 -14.63 5.99
C ARG A 198 -47.86 -13.19 6.05
N THR A 199 -48.79 -12.92 6.96
CA THR A 199 -49.26 -11.56 7.22
C THR A 199 -48.15 -10.73 7.89
N PRO A 200 -48.16 -9.40 7.75
CA PRO A 200 -47.20 -8.54 8.45
C PRO A 200 -47.16 -8.77 9.97
N ALA A 201 -48.31 -8.97 10.61
CA ALA A 201 -48.40 -9.21 12.05
C ALA A 201 -47.72 -10.52 12.48
N GLU A 202 -47.90 -11.61 11.72
CA GLU A 202 -47.23 -12.88 11.98
C GLU A 202 -45.71 -12.75 11.79
N ASN A 203 -45.27 -12.07 10.74
CA ASN A 203 -43.85 -11.83 10.48
C ASN A 203 -43.19 -11.00 11.58
N LEU A 204 -43.85 -9.94 12.06
CA LEU A 204 -43.34 -9.13 13.18
C LEU A 204 -43.23 -9.94 14.47
N ALA A 205 -44.21 -10.81 14.76
CA ALA A 205 -44.14 -11.72 15.90
C ALA A 205 -42.91 -12.62 15.79
N ARG A 206 -42.70 -13.28 14.64
CA ARG A 206 -41.53 -14.13 14.42
C ARG A 206 -40.21 -13.36 14.49
N LEU A 207 -40.12 -12.16 13.92
CA LEU A 207 -38.91 -11.32 14.01
C LEU A 207 -38.56 -10.99 15.46
N ARG A 208 -39.55 -10.68 16.30
CA ARG A 208 -39.35 -10.43 17.73
C ARG A 208 -38.86 -11.69 18.45
N GLU A 209 -39.44 -12.85 18.15
CA GLU A 209 -38.94 -14.13 18.68
C GLU A 209 -37.49 -14.43 18.27
N MET A 210 -37.11 -14.10 17.03
CA MET A 210 -35.72 -14.19 16.56
C MET A 210 -34.81 -13.28 17.40
N ARG A 211 -35.17 -11.99 17.55
CA ARG A 211 -34.40 -10.99 18.31
C ARG A 211 -34.27 -11.37 19.79
N ASP A 212 -35.35 -11.87 20.38
CA ASP A 212 -35.43 -12.22 21.80
C ASP A 212 -34.80 -13.60 22.10
N GLY A 213 -34.15 -14.22 21.10
CA GLY A 213 -33.39 -15.46 21.27
C GLY A 213 -34.27 -16.70 21.53
N GLN A 214 -35.53 -16.67 21.13
CA GLN A 214 -36.48 -17.78 21.34
C GLN A 214 -36.32 -18.89 20.29
N LEU A 215 -35.64 -18.59 19.18
CA LEU A 215 -35.40 -19.54 18.08
C LEU A 215 -33.92 -19.96 18.01
N PRO A 216 -33.62 -21.23 17.68
CA PRO A 216 -32.24 -21.70 17.58
C PRO A 216 -31.50 -21.05 16.40
N ASP A 217 -30.17 -21.08 16.45
CA ASP A 217 -29.32 -20.57 15.36
C ASP A 217 -29.66 -21.26 14.04
N GLY A 218 -29.77 -20.46 12.97
CA GLY A 218 -30.15 -20.95 11.64
C GLY A 218 -31.60 -21.41 11.46
N ALA A 219 -32.45 -21.31 12.48
CA ALA A 219 -33.85 -21.77 12.42
C ALA A 219 -34.76 -20.86 11.57
N ALA A 220 -34.40 -19.59 11.43
CA ALA A 220 -35.15 -18.63 10.63
C ALA A 220 -34.24 -17.53 10.09
N VAL A 221 -34.67 -16.91 8.99
CA VAL A 221 -34.07 -15.70 8.40
C VAL A 221 -35.17 -14.71 8.04
N VAL A 222 -34.86 -13.41 8.07
CA VAL A 222 -35.72 -12.41 7.42
C VAL A 222 -35.30 -12.33 5.96
N ARG A 223 -36.26 -12.35 5.02
CA ARG A 223 -35.99 -12.19 3.60
C ARG A 223 -36.74 -10.99 3.04
N ALA A 224 -36.11 -10.29 2.11
CA ALA A 224 -36.80 -9.30 1.29
C ALA A 224 -37.87 -10.01 0.43
N LYS A 225 -38.94 -9.31 0.08
CA LYS A 225 -40.02 -9.81 -0.78
C LYS A 225 -40.01 -9.02 -2.08
N ILE A 226 -39.29 -9.54 -3.07
CA ILE A 226 -39.04 -8.88 -4.36
C ILE A 226 -39.63 -9.75 -5.46
N ASP A 227 -38.80 -10.51 -6.19
CA ASP A 227 -39.20 -11.30 -7.34
C ASP A 227 -38.37 -12.59 -7.43
N MET A 228 -39.00 -13.71 -7.06
CA MET A 228 -38.37 -15.04 -7.16
C MET A 228 -38.08 -15.46 -8.61
N ALA A 229 -38.74 -14.87 -9.61
CA ALA A 229 -38.51 -15.16 -11.02
C ALA A 229 -37.45 -14.25 -11.66
N SER A 230 -36.86 -13.32 -10.90
CA SER A 230 -35.91 -12.34 -11.45
C SER A 230 -34.73 -13.01 -12.17
N PRO A 231 -34.28 -12.49 -13.32
CA PRO A 231 -33.06 -12.96 -13.96
C PRO A 231 -31.80 -12.66 -13.12
N ASN A 232 -31.86 -11.65 -12.24
CA ASN A 232 -30.80 -11.39 -11.26
C ASN A 232 -31.07 -12.19 -9.99
N ILE A 233 -30.18 -13.13 -9.68
CA ILE A 233 -30.31 -14.02 -8.51
C ILE A 233 -30.30 -13.25 -7.18
N ASN A 234 -29.70 -12.06 -7.13
CA ASN A 234 -29.65 -11.21 -5.93
C ASN A 234 -31.00 -10.53 -5.66
N MET A 235 -31.91 -10.50 -6.63
CA MET A 235 -33.28 -9.99 -6.48
C MET A 235 -34.30 -11.08 -6.10
N ARG A 236 -33.84 -12.34 -5.97
CA ARG A 236 -34.70 -13.47 -5.57
C ARG A 236 -34.79 -13.58 -4.05
N ASP A 237 -35.57 -12.67 -3.47
CA ASP A 237 -35.84 -12.57 -2.03
C ASP A 237 -34.58 -12.80 -1.16
N PRO A 238 -33.55 -11.93 -1.26
CA PRO A 238 -32.31 -12.11 -0.50
C PRO A 238 -32.55 -12.01 1.01
N ALA A 239 -31.71 -12.69 1.79
CA ALA A 239 -31.76 -12.64 3.24
C ALA A 239 -31.30 -11.26 3.76
N LEU A 240 -32.01 -10.74 4.75
CA LEU A 240 -31.75 -9.47 5.44
C LEU A 240 -31.14 -9.69 6.82
N TYR A 241 -31.62 -10.70 7.56
CA TYR A 241 -31.15 -11.06 8.90
C TYR A 241 -31.01 -12.57 9.06
N ARG A 242 -30.04 -12.98 9.89
CA ARG A 242 -29.86 -14.36 10.35
C ARG A 242 -29.77 -14.42 11.87
N ILE A 243 -30.15 -15.55 12.45
CA ILE A 243 -29.92 -15.85 13.88
C ILE A 243 -28.50 -16.41 14.05
N ARG A 244 -27.73 -15.81 14.94
CA ARG A 244 -26.40 -16.28 15.34
C ARG A 244 -26.15 -15.83 16.78
N ARG A 245 -25.93 -16.76 17.70
CA ARG A 245 -25.52 -16.42 19.08
C ARG A 245 -24.00 -16.35 19.15
N ALA A 246 -23.47 -15.14 19.15
CA ALA A 246 -22.04 -14.86 19.32
C ALA A 246 -21.88 -13.51 20.00
N THR A 247 -20.86 -13.36 20.84
CA THR A 247 -20.54 -12.07 21.47
C THR A 247 -19.89 -11.16 20.42
N HIS A 248 -20.46 -9.98 20.20
CA HIS A 248 -19.94 -9.00 19.27
C HIS A 248 -18.87 -8.11 19.93
N HIS A 249 -17.79 -7.77 19.22
CA HIS A 249 -16.69 -6.99 19.81
C HIS A 249 -17.12 -5.57 20.26
N ASN A 250 -17.96 -4.88 19.49
CA ASN A 250 -18.51 -3.55 19.83
C ASN A 250 -19.80 -3.59 20.67
N THR A 251 -20.79 -4.42 20.31
CA THR A 251 -22.14 -4.40 20.93
C THR A 251 -22.40 -5.48 21.99
N GLY A 252 -21.40 -6.33 22.28
CA GLY A 252 -21.52 -7.41 23.27
C GLY A 252 -22.62 -8.41 22.91
N ASP A 253 -23.40 -8.84 23.90
CA ASP A 253 -24.49 -9.81 23.75
C ASP A 253 -25.88 -9.16 23.56
N LYS A 254 -25.94 -7.86 23.20
CA LYS A 254 -27.22 -7.15 22.97
C LYS A 254 -28.05 -7.80 21.87
N TRP A 255 -27.39 -8.37 20.86
CA TRP A 255 -28.03 -8.93 19.67
C TRP A 255 -27.72 -10.42 19.53
N CYS A 256 -28.71 -11.20 19.11
CA CYS A 256 -28.53 -12.59 18.65
C CYS A 256 -29.02 -12.81 17.21
N ILE A 257 -29.40 -11.72 16.55
CA ILE A 257 -29.67 -11.65 15.12
C ILE A 257 -28.74 -10.61 14.51
N TYR A 258 -28.18 -10.92 13.36
CA TYR A 258 -27.23 -10.05 12.68
C TYR A 258 -27.68 -9.80 11.25
N PRO A 259 -27.56 -8.55 10.77
CA PRO A 259 -27.92 -8.20 9.41
C PRO A 259 -26.94 -8.88 8.44
N MET A 260 -27.42 -9.17 7.25
CA MET A 260 -26.55 -9.59 6.13
C MET A 260 -25.86 -8.35 5.56
N TYR A 261 -24.61 -8.47 5.12
CA TYR A 261 -23.86 -7.39 4.46
C TYR A 261 -24.69 -6.64 3.41
N THR A 262 -25.39 -7.37 2.54
CA THR A 262 -26.20 -6.78 1.46
C THR A 262 -27.34 -5.88 1.96
N PHE A 263 -27.83 -6.10 3.19
CA PHE A 263 -28.86 -5.30 3.84
C PHE A 263 -28.26 -4.16 4.68
N ALA A 264 -27.17 -4.42 5.37
CA ALA A 264 -26.47 -3.45 6.21
C ALA A 264 -25.84 -2.32 5.38
N HIS A 265 -25.09 -2.70 4.34
CA HIS A 265 -24.22 -1.79 3.59
C HIS A 265 -24.93 -0.57 2.97
N PRO A 266 -26.09 -0.70 2.30
CA PRO A 266 -26.81 0.46 1.77
C PRO A 266 -27.35 1.35 2.89
N ILE A 267 -27.79 0.75 4.00
CA ILE A 267 -28.32 1.49 5.16
C ILE A 267 -27.21 2.34 5.79
N GLU A 268 -26.04 1.75 6.03
CA GLU A 268 -24.88 2.48 6.56
C GLU A 268 -24.54 3.70 5.69
N ASP A 269 -24.45 3.51 4.37
CA ASP A 269 -24.19 4.60 3.43
C ASP A 269 -25.22 5.72 3.52
N ALA A 270 -26.50 5.38 3.69
CA ALA A 270 -27.55 6.39 3.76
C ALA A 270 -27.60 7.12 5.10
N LEU A 271 -27.34 6.42 6.21
CA LEU A 271 -27.24 7.05 7.53
C LEU A 271 -26.06 8.02 7.60
N GLU A 272 -24.97 7.72 6.90
CA GLU A 272 -23.79 8.59 6.82
C GLU A 272 -23.89 9.68 5.74
N GLN A 273 -25.01 9.81 5.04
CA GLN A 273 -25.17 10.74 3.92
C GLN A 273 -24.10 10.55 2.83
N ILE A 274 -23.62 9.32 2.61
CA ILE A 274 -22.72 9.02 1.49
C ILE A 274 -23.41 9.44 0.18
N THR A 275 -22.67 10.11 -0.71
CA THR A 275 -23.18 10.47 -2.04
C THR A 275 -22.72 9.45 -3.07
N HIS A 276 -21.45 9.08 -3.02
CA HIS A 276 -20.82 8.15 -3.97
C HIS A 276 -20.24 6.96 -3.22
N SER A 277 -20.95 5.83 -3.29
CA SER A 277 -20.53 4.57 -2.67
C SER A 277 -19.65 3.79 -3.65
N PHE A 278 -18.34 3.83 -3.44
CA PHE A 278 -17.39 3.13 -4.31
C PHE A 278 -17.08 1.73 -3.79
N CYS A 279 -17.26 0.73 -4.66
CA CYS A 279 -16.92 -0.66 -4.39
C CYS A 279 -16.26 -1.31 -5.62
N THR A 280 -15.87 -2.57 -5.51
CA THR A 280 -15.27 -3.31 -6.63
C THR A 280 -16.33 -4.02 -7.47
N LEU A 281 -15.98 -4.41 -8.71
CA LEU A 281 -16.90 -5.04 -9.67
C LEU A 281 -17.58 -6.31 -9.17
N GLU A 282 -17.02 -6.99 -8.16
CA GLU A 282 -17.62 -8.15 -7.51
C GLU A 282 -19.02 -7.87 -6.93
N PHE A 283 -19.38 -6.59 -6.73
CA PHE A 283 -20.67 -6.15 -6.20
C PHE A 283 -21.62 -5.55 -7.26
N GLU A 284 -21.26 -5.56 -8.55
CA GLU A 284 -22.09 -4.96 -9.60
C GLU A 284 -23.47 -5.61 -9.70
N ASP A 285 -23.54 -6.95 -9.63
CA ASP A 285 -24.81 -7.69 -9.65
C ASP A 285 -25.66 -7.47 -8.38
N GLN A 286 -25.09 -6.90 -7.32
CA GLN A 286 -25.81 -6.56 -6.08
C GLN A 286 -26.42 -5.14 -6.12
N ARG A 287 -25.94 -4.25 -7.01
CA ARG A 287 -26.46 -2.87 -7.13
C ARG A 287 -27.98 -2.78 -7.25
N PRO A 288 -28.69 -3.64 -8.02
CA PRO A 288 -30.15 -3.57 -8.09
C PRO A 288 -30.84 -3.77 -6.73
N PHE A 289 -30.27 -4.58 -5.83
CA PHE A 289 -30.80 -4.76 -4.49
C PHE A 289 -30.47 -3.55 -3.59
N TYR A 290 -29.26 -2.98 -3.72
CA TYR A 290 -28.86 -1.74 -3.07
C TYR A 290 -29.86 -0.61 -3.39
N ASP A 291 -30.14 -0.39 -4.68
CA ASP A 291 -31.07 0.65 -5.15
C ASP A 291 -32.51 0.37 -4.69
N TRP A 292 -32.95 -0.89 -4.73
CA TRP A 292 -34.29 -1.29 -4.26
C TRP A 292 -34.49 -0.99 -2.77
N LEU A 293 -33.52 -1.38 -1.94
CA LEU A 293 -33.60 -1.20 -0.50
C LEU A 293 -33.69 0.28 -0.13
N LEU A 294 -32.79 1.10 -0.67
CA LEU A 294 -32.78 2.54 -0.41
C LEU A 294 -34.08 3.20 -0.87
N THR A 295 -34.58 2.83 -2.06
CA THR A 295 -35.86 3.33 -2.57
C THR A 295 -37.00 3.06 -1.57
N LYS A 296 -37.11 1.82 -1.05
CA LYS A 296 -38.15 1.46 -0.09
C LYS A 296 -38.04 2.20 1.24
N LEU A 297 -36.83 2.38 1.75
CA LEU A 297 -36.63 3.09 3.00
C LEU A 297 -36.84 4.62 2.86
N CYS A 298 -36.57 5.19 1.68
CA CYS A 298 -36.93 6.58 1.35
C CYS A 298 -38.45 6.76 1.18
N GLU A 299 -39.14 5.84 0.51
CA GLU A 299 -40.62 5.82 0.40
C GLU A 299 -41.29 5.81 1.80
N GLY A 300 -40.66 5.14 2.76
CA GLY A 300 -41.08 5.11 4.16
C GLY A 300 -40.75 6.35 4.99
N GLY A 301 -39.99 7.30 4.44
CA GLY A 301 -39.49 8.47 5.17
C GLY A 301 -38.43 8.15 6.22
N LEU A 302 -37.85 6.95 6.22
CA LEU A 302 -36.77 6.56 7.15
C LEU A 302 -35.42 7.16 6.72
N LEU A 303 -35.21 7.32 5.41
CA LEU A 303 -33.96 7.83 4.82
C LEU A 303 -34.20 9.04 3.92
N GLN A 304 -33.21 9.93 3.83
CA GLN A 304 -33.29 11.15 3.03
C GLN A 304 -33.16 10.88 1.52
N THR A 305 -33.82 11.70 0.70
CA THR A 305 -33.75 11.67 -0.77
C THR A 305 -32.93 12.87 -1.29
N PRO A 306 -32.10 12.71 -2.35
CA PRO A 306 -31.80 11.46 -3.05
C PRO A 306 -30.92 10.54 -2.20
N PRO A 307 -31.09 9.20 -2.30
CA PRO A 307 -30.23 8.25 -1.59
C PRO A 307 -28.80 8.21 -2.16
N PRO A 308 -27.83 7.62 -1.43
CA PRO A 308 -26.51 7.31 -1.99
C PRO A 308 -26.59 6.46 -3.27
N ARG A 309 -25.55 6.52 -4.11
CA ARG A 309 -25.46 5.70 -5.31
C ARG A 309 -24.17 4.87 -5.36
N GLN A 310 -24.30 3.60 -5.72
CA GLN A 310 -23.18 2.68 -5.89
C GLN A 310 -22.50 2.84 -7.25
N TYR A 311 -21.16 2.85 -7.25
CA TYR A 311 -20.33 2.81 -8.46
C TYR A 311 -19.16 1.83 -8.29
N GLU A 312 -18.94 1.00 -9.30
CA GLU A 312 -17.99 -0.11 -9.23
C GLU A 312 -16.75 0.12 -10.10
N PHE A 313 -15.57 -0.16 -9.55
CA PHE A 313 -14.30 -0.14 -10.29
C PHE A 313 -13.58 -1.49 -10.22
N ALA A 314 -12.70 -1.74 -11.19
CA ALA A 314 -11.96 -2.98 -11.25
C ALA A 314 -10.94 -3.10 -10.10
N ARG A 315 -10.82 -4.32 -9.56
CA ARG A 315 -9.82 -4.66 -8.56
C ARG A 315 -8.41 -4.43 -9.09
N LEU A 316 -7.51 -4.03 -8.19
CA LEU A 316 -6.08 -3.96 -8.46
C LEU A 316 -5.46 -5.36 -8.46
N ASN A 317 -4.90 -5.78 -9.58
CA ASN A 317 -4.07 -6.97 -9.68
C ASN A 317 -2.65 -6.57 -10.12
N VAL A 318 -1.64 -7.09 -9.43
CA VAL A 318 -0.22 -6.80 -9.71
C VAL A 318 0.48 -8.14 -9.92
N THR A 319 1.30 -8.25 -10.97
CA THR A 319 2.03 -9.49 -11.24
C THR A 319 2.89 -9.89 -10.05
N HIS A 320 3.07 -11.18 -9.81
CA HIS A 320 3.83 -11.75 -8.68
C HIS A 320 3.27 -11.44 -7.28
N VAL A 321 2.04 -10.93 -7.17
CA VAL A 321 1.41 -10.56 -5.90
C VAL A 321 0.07 -11.26 -5.76
N ILE A 322 -0.19 -11.81 -4.58
CA ILE A 322 -1.52 -12.28 -4.19
C ILE A 322 -2.16 -11.30 -3.20
N THR A 323 -3.47 -11.08 -3.30
CA THR A 323 -4.22 -10.30 -2.28
C THR A 323 -5.37 -11.11 -1.66
N SER A 324 -5.44 -12.41 -1.96
CA SER A 324 -6.43 -13.31 -1.36
C SER A 324 -6.12 -13.52 0.13
N LYS A 325 -7.03 -13.08 1.00
CA LYS A 325 -6.90 -13.21 2.46
C LYS A 325 -6.60 -14.64 2.91
N ARG A 326 -7.26 -15.63 2.32
CA ARG A 326 -7.05 -17.05 2.63
C ARG A 326 -5.60 -17.47 2.37
N ARG A 327 -5.05 -17.08 1.22
CA ARG A 327 -3.68 -17.43 0.82
C ARG A 327 -2.64 -16.61 1.61
N LEU A 328 -2.91 -15.34 1.90
CA LEU A 328 -2.03 -14.52 2.76
C LEU A 328 -1.94 -15.10 4.18
N ARG A 329 -3.08 -15.53 4.75
CA ARG A 329 -3.09 -16.24 6.03
C ARG A 329 -2.28 -17.55 5.96
N GLN A 330 -2.46 -18.33 4.89
CA GLN A 330 -1.70 -19.56 4.66
C GLN A 330 -0.18 -19.30 4.65
N LEU A 331 0.30 -18.23 4.00
CA LEU A 331 1.73 -17.86 4.01
C LEU A 331 2.29 -17.65 5.42
N VAL A 332 1.51 -17.02 6.29
CA VAL A 332 1.90 -16.72 7.68
C VAL A 332 1.82 -17.97 8.56
N GLU A 333 0.70 -18.69 8.51
CA GLU A 333 0.46 -19.86 9.37
C GLU A 333 1.40 -21.04 9.05
N GLU A 334 1.77 -21.21 7.78
CA GLU A 334 2.74 -22.24 7.34
C GLU A 334 4.20 -21.78 7.46
N GLY A 335 4.46 -20.54 7.90
CA GLY A 335 5.82 -20.03 8.15
C GLY A 335 6.65 -19.72 6.90
N HIS A 336 6.01 -19.43 5.75
CA HIS A 336 6.72 -18.99 4.54
C HIS A 336 7.20 -17.54 4.63
N VAL A 337 6.61 -16.76 5.55
CA VAL A 337 6.98 -15.38 5.89
C VAL A 337 7.01 -15.20 7.41
N ASP A 338 7.70 -14.17 7.90
CA ASP A 338 7.91 -13.93 9.34
C ASP A 338 6.65 -13.43 10.06
N GLY A 339 5.65 -12.97 9.31
CA GLY A 339 4.41 -12.41 9.82
C GLY A 339 3.71 -11.50 8.82
N TRP A 340 2.64 -10.84 9.27
CA TRP A 340 1.84 -9.95 8.42
C TRP A 340 2.55 -8.68 7.97
N ASP A 341 3.59 -8.25 8.67
CA ASP A 341 4.42 -7.10 8.30
C ASP A 341 5.77 -7.51 7.71
N ASP A 342 5.94 -8.76 7.30
CA ASP A 342 7.12 -9.19 6.54
C ASP A 342 7.25 -8.34 5.26
N PRO A 343 8.44 -7.78 4.93
CA PRO A 343 8.63 -6.96 3.73
C PRO A 343 8.30 -7.64 2.39
N ARG A 344 8.20 -8.97 2.35
CA ARG A 344 7.75 -9.73 1.17
C ARG A 344 6.22 -9.73 1.03
N MET A 345 5.50 -9.45 2.11
CA MET A 345 4.04 -9.43 2.11
C MET A 345 3.51 -8.17 1.42
N PRO A 346 2.41 -8.28 0.65
CA PRO A 346 1.77 -7.13 0.00
C PRO A 346 0.85 -6.35 0.93
N THR A 347 0.92 -6.62 2.24
CA THR A 347 0.24 -5.82 3.26
C THR A 347 0.80 -4.40 3.27
N ILE A 348 -0.01 -3.42 3.64
CA ILE A 348 0.48 -2.03 3.76
C ILE A 348 1.57 -1.97 4.85
N ALA A 349 1.41 -2.73 5.94
CA ALA A 349 2.42 -2.87 6.98
C ALA A 349 3.75 -3.47 6.47
N GLY A 350 3.69 -4.52 5.64
CA GLY A 350 4.86 -5.12 5.00
C GLY A 350 5.55 -4.15 4.05
N LEU A 351 4.79 -3.45 3.20
CA LEU A 351 5.31 -2.44 2.29
C LEU A 351 5.96 -1.27 3.04
N ARG A 352 5.33 -0.78 4.13
CA ARG A 352 5.92 0.25 5.01
C ARG A 352 7.25 -0.23 5.59
N ARG A 353 7.30 -1.45 6.15
CA ARG A 353 8.54 -2.03 6.72
C ARG A 353 9.62 -2.28 5.66
N ARG A 354 9.22 -2.60 4.42
CA ARG A 354 10.12 -2.73 3.26
C ARG A 354 10.78 -1.41 2.88
N GLY A 355 10.11 -0.29 3.14
CA GLY A 355 10.60 1.05 2.81
C GLY A 355 9.82 1.75 1.70
N TYR A 356 8.63 1.26 1.35
CA TYR A 356 7.70 2.05 0.54
C TYR A 356 7.21 3.26 1.34
N THR A 357 7.02 4.38 0.66
CA THR A 357 6.47 5.61 1.25
C THR A 357 4.99 5.77 0.91
N PRO A 358 4.22 6.53 1.70
CA PRO A 358 2.84 6.87 1.38
C PRO A 358 2.69 7.46 -0.03
N ASP A 359 3.59 8.36 -0.40
CA ASP A 359 3.57 9.03 -1.70
C ASP A 359 3.83 8.06 -2.86
N ALA A 360 4.73 7.09 -2.68
CA ALA A 360 4.97 6.06 -3.70
C ALA A 360 3.75 5.16 -3.94
N ILE A 361 3.02 4.83 -2.88
CA ILE A 361 1.78 4.03 -2.96
C ILE A 361 0.66 4.84 -3.62
N LYS A 362 0.50 6.12 -3.25
CA LYS A 362 -0.48 7.02 -3.89
C LYS A 362 -0.18 7.22 -5.37
N LEU A 363 1.08 7.48 -5.72
CA LEU A 363 1.52 7.64 -7.11
C LEU A 363 1.28 6.36 -7.91
N PHE A 364 1.51 5.18 -7.30
CA PHE A 364 1.18 3.91 -7.92
C PHE A 364 -0.32 3.76 -8.18
N CYS A 365 -1.16 4.08 -7.19
CA CYS A 365 -2.61 4.04 -7.35
C CYS A 365 -3.09 5.00 -8.46
N GLU A 366 -2.54 6.20 -8.52
CA GLU A 366 -2.83 7.18 -9.56
C GLU A 366 -2.46 6.66 -10.96
N ARG A 367 -1.22 6.20 -11.14
CA ARG A 367 -0.74 5.67 -12.43
C ARG A 367 -1.47 4.39 -12.84
N SER A 368 -1.99 3.62 -11.88
CA SER A 368 -2.80 2.43 -12.14
C SER A 368 -4.17 2.73 -12.76
N GLY A 369 -4.64 3.98 -12.68
CA GLY A 369 -5.94 4.42 -13.19
C GLY A 369 -7.15 3.80 -12.48
N VAL A 370 -8.35 4.24 -12.85
CA VAL A 370 -9.62 3.70 -12.34
C VAL A 370 -10.54 3.41 -13.52
N SER A 371 -10.74 2.12 -13.80
CA SER A 371 -11.51 1.62 -14.94
C SER A 371 -12.50 0.54 -14.51
N LYS A 372 -13.48 0.26 -15.39
CA LYS A 372 -14.33 -0.94 -15.29
C LYS A 372 -13.72 -2.17 -15.98
N SER A 373 -12.68 -1.98 -16.80
CA SER A 373 -11.87 -3.08 -17.34
C SER A 373 -10.76 -3.41 -16.35
N GLY A 374 -10.76 -4.64 -15.83
CA GLY A 374 -9.65 -5.16 -15.03
C GLY A 374 -8.41 -5.44 -15.87
N GLY A 375 -7.33 -5.84 -15.20
CA GLY A 375 -6.08 -6.20 -15.83
C GLY A 375 -4.98 -6.44 -14.80
N TRP A 376 -3.84 -6.95 -15.27
CA TRP A 376 -2.63 -7.09 -14.48
C TRP A 376 -1.70 -5.92 -14.72
N ILE A 377 -1.19 -5.35 -13.63
CA ILE A 377 -0.17 -4.32 -13.66
C ILE A 377 1.16 -4.97 -13.35
N ASP A 378 2.17 -4.69 -14.16
CA ASP A 378 3.49 -5.26 -13.93
C ASP A 378 4.10 -4.76 -12.61
N TYR A 379 4.68 -5.67 -11.82
CA TYR A 379 5.31 -5.37 -10.54
C TYR A 379 6.36 -4.26 -10.61
N SER A 380 7.09 -4.15 -11.72
CA SER A 380 8.11 -3.11 -11.90
C SER A 380 7.52 -1.69 -11.86
N THR A 381 6.22 -1.53 -12.12
CA THR A 381 5.51 -0.25 -12.00
C THR A 381 5.46 0.21 -10.55
N LEU A 382 5.23 -0.72 -9.60
CA LEU A 382 5.20 -0.42 -8.17
C LEU A 382 6.60 -0.01 -7.66
N GLU A 383 7.65 -0.71 -8.09
CA GLU A 383 9.03 -0.30 -7.78
C GLU A 383 9.41 1.00 -8.48
N GLY A 384 8.90 1.23 -9.69
CA GLY A 384 9.10 2.45 -10.46
C GLY A 384 8.59 3.68 -9.73
N THR A 385 7.37 3.64 -9.17
CA THR A 385 6.84 4.77 -8.41
C THR A 385 7.63 5.03 -7.13
N LEU A 386 8.15 3.98 -6.48
CA LEU A 386 9.03 4.15 -5.33
C LEU A 386 10.34 4.83 -5.72
N ARG A 387 10.96 4.40 -6.82
CA ARG A 387 12.18 5.05 -7.34
C ARG A 387 11.95 6.51 -7.68
N ASP A 388 10.86 6.82 -8.37
CA ASP A 388 10.53 8.19 -8.79
C ASP A 388 10.31 9.12 -7.59
N VAL A 389 9.71 8.61 -6.50
CA VAL A 389 9.49 9.38 -5.28
C VAL A 389 10.78 9.54 -4.47
N LEU A 390 11.62 8.51 -4.40
CA LEU A 390 12.82 8.53 -3.56
C LEU A 390 14.02 9.22 -4.21
N ASP A 391 14.19 9.16 -5.54
CA ASP A 391 15.35 9.74 -6.22
C ASP A 391 15.59 11.23 -5.87
N PRO A 392 14.59 12.12 -5.90
CA PRO A 392 14.84 13.53 -5.59
C PRO A 392 15.12 13.80 -4.10
N VAL A 393 14.70 12.93 -3.17
CA VAL A 393 14.66 13.26 -1.72
C VAL A 393 15.54 12.37 -0.83
N ALA A 394 15.89 11.16 -1.28
CA ALA A 394 16.61 10.21 -0.45
C ALA A 394 18.08 10.65 -0.25
N PRO A 395 18.61 10.70 0.97
CA PRO A 395 20.03 10.90 1.17
C PRO A 395 20.82 9.72 0.61
N ARG A 396 22.04 9.98 0.14
CA ARG A 396 22.94 9.01 -0.47
C ARG A 396 23.94 8.53 0.57
N ALA A 397 24.21 7.23 0.55
CA ALA A 397 25.24 6.61 1.36
C ALA A 397 26.07 5.60 0.55
N LEU A 398 27.27 5.30 1.05
CA LEU A 398 28.07 4.16 0.57
C LEU A 398 27.92 2.96 1.50
N ALA A 399 27.79 1.78 0.90
CA ALA A 399 27.87 0.51 1.58
C ALA A 399 28.51 -0.53 0.66
N VAL A 400 28.93 -1.64 1.26
CA VAL A 400 29.44 -2.83 0.58
C VAL A 400 28.70 -4.03 1.14
N LEU A 401 27.98 -4.76 0.30
CA LEU A 401 27.09 -5.87 0.67
C LEU A 401 27.82 -7.23 0.62
N GLU A 402 28.71 -7.40 -0.35
CA GLU A 402 29.57 -8.58 -0.48
C GLU A 402 31.03 -8.15 -0.35
N PRO A 403 31.55 -8.00 0.88
CA PRO A 403 32.84 -7.37 1.10
C PRO A 403 34.02 -8.20 0.60
N LEU A 404 34.77 -7.61 -0.32
CA LEU A 404 36.10 -8.03 -0.73
C LEU A 404 37.13 -6.99 -0.29
N LYS A 405 38.22 -7.44 0.34
CA LYS A 405 39.24 -6.54 0.85
C LYS A 405 40.05 -5.94 -0.31
N LEU A 406 40.32 -4.64 -0.26
CA LEU A 406 41.20 -3.91 -1.16
C LEU A 406 42.37 -3.35 -0.35
N GLU A 407 43.59 -3.59 -0.80
CA GLU A 407 44.81 -3.01 -0.24
C GLU A 407 45.49 -2.10 -1.27
N LEU A 408 45.70 -0.85 -0.88
CA LEU A 408 46.41 0.17 -1.65
C LEU A 408 47.91 0.09 -1.31
N THR A 409 48.68 -0.63 -2.14
CA THR A 409 50.03 -1.08 -1.77
C THR A 409 51.07 0.04 -1.68
N ASN A 410 50.83 1.17 -2.35
CA ASN A 410 51.68 2.37 -2.32
C ASN A 410 51.13 3.48 -1.39
N TRP A 411 50.14 3.18 -0.54
CA TRP A 411 49.50 4.17 0.33
C TRP A 411 50.48 4.87 1.28
N ASP A 412 51.24 4.07 2.03
CA ASP A 412 52.16 4.60 3.05
C ASP A 412 53.34 5.36 2.42
N GLU A 413 53.74 4.99 1.20
CA GLU A 413 54.75 5.71 0.42
C GLU A 413 54.27 7.10 0.00
N LEU A 414 53.01 7.20 -0.44
CA LEU A 414 52.42 8.45 -0.93
C LEU A 414 52.00 9.40 0.19
N PHE A 415 51.45 8.87 1.28
CA PHE A 415 50.78 9.68 2.30
C PHE A 415 51.36 9.55 3.70
N GLY A 416 52.24 8.57 3.95
CA GLY A 416 52.76 8.23 5.26
C GLY A 416 51.89 7.21 6.01
N ALA A 417 52.55 6.40 6.85
CA ALA A 417 51.90 5.34 7.61
C ALA A 417 50.82 5.89 8.56
N GLY A 418 49.64 5.25 8.54
CA GLY A 418 48.50 5.63 9.37
C GLY A 418 47.70 6.82 8.87
N HIS A 419 48.07 7.41 7.72
CA HIS A 419 47.32 8.50 7.11
C HIS A 419 45.91 8.06 6.69
N GLN A 420 44.92 8.90 7.00
CA GLN A 420 43.53 8.73 6.60
C GLN A 420 43.11 9.96 5.80
N GLU A 421 42.88 9.77 4.51
CA GLU A 421 42.61 10.85 3.58
C GLU A 421 41.12 11.23 3.62
N PRO A 422 40.76 12.49 3.92
CA PRO A 422 39.37 12.92 4.00
C PRO A 422 38.72 12.98 2.61
N CYS A 423 37.56 12.35 2.48
CA CYS A 423 36.69 12.37 1.31
C CYS A 423 35.39 13.10 1.63
N LEU A 424 34.86 13.82 0.64
CA LEU A 424 33.60 14.55 0.73
C LEU A 424 32.65 14.11 -0.38
N ALA A 425 31.38 13.99 -0.04
CA ALA A 425 30.32 13.68 -0.99
C ALA A 425 29.05 14.46 -0.64
N PRO A 426 28.22 14.85 -1.63
CA PRO A 426 26.92 15.43 -1.34
C PRO A 426 26.02 14.44 -0.59
N ILE A 427 25.26 14.92 0.40
CA ILE A 427 24.23 14.10 1.07
C ILE A 427 23.11 13.78 0.09
N ASN A 428 22.66 14.77 -0.69
CA ASN A 428 21.70 14.57 -1.77
C ASN A 428 22.16 15.36 -3.01
N PRO A 429 22.38 14.72 -4.17
CA PRO A 429 22.81 15.42 -5.38
C PRO A 429 21.73 16.36 -5.96
N HIS A 430 20.46 16.22 -5.54
CA HIS A 430 19.35 17.09 -5.95
C HIS A 430 19.08 18.24 -4.97
N ASP A 431 19.77 18.27 -3.83
CA ASP A 431 19.59 19.28 -2.78
C ASP A 431 20.95 19.74 -2.24
N GLU A 432 21.47 20.82 -2.81
CA GLU A 432 22.73 21.43 -2.37
C GLU A 432 22.67 21.92 -0.91
N ALA A 433 21.48 22.29 -0.41
CA ALA A 433 21.30 22.80 0.94
C ALA A 433 21.43 21.70 2.01
N ALA A 434 21.26 20.43 1.63
CA ALA A 434 21.51 19.28 2.50
C ALA A 434 22.99 19.15 2.90
N GLY A 435 23.90 19.79 2.17
CA GLY A 435 25.33 19.81 2.48
C GLY A 435 26.06 18.52 2.08
N GLN A 436 27.17 18.25 2.77
CA GLN A 436 28.08 17.16 2.44
C GLN A 436 28.30 16.22 3.62
N ARG A 437 28.44 14.93 3.31
CA ARG A 437 28.93 13.89 4.22
C ARG A 437 30.43 13.71 4.05
N GLN A 438 31.09 13.40 5.16
CA GLN A 438 32.53 13.21 5.24
C GLN A 438 32.87 11.82 5.76
N PHE A 439 33.85 11.19 5.12
CA PHE A 439 34.38 9.88 5.47
C PHE A 439 35.87 9.84 5.07
N THR A 440 36.59 8.77 5.38
CA THR A 440 38.04 8.70 5.16
C THR A 440 38.44 7.48 4.36
N LEU A 441 39.38 7.66 3.44
CA LEU A 441 40.08 6.61 2.71
C LEU A 441 41.39 6.28 3.42
N GLY A 442 41.70 4.99 3.57
CA GLY A 442 42.96 4.53 4.13
C GLY A 442 43.61 3.48 3.24
N ARG A 443 44.72 2.90 3.71
CA ARG A 443 45.43 1.81 3.03
C ARG A 443 44.53 0.62 2.69
N GLU A 444 43.57 0.30 3.55
CA GLU A 444 42.65 -0.82 3.37
C GLU A 444 41.21 -0.32 3.24
N SER A 445 40.45 -0.93 2.34
CA SER A 445 39.02 -0.66 2.14
C SER A 445 38.27 -1.94 1.79
N TRP A 446 36.95 -1.90 1.97
CA TRP A 446 36.04 -2.90 1.44
C TRP A 446 35.49 -2.39 0.10
N ILE A 447 35.39 -3.29 -0.88
CA ILE A 447 34.73 -3.10 -2.16
C ILE A 447 33.76 -4.25 -2.40
N GLU A 448 32.81 -4.10 -3.33
CA GLU A 448 31.96 -5.22 -3.72
C GLU A 448 32.79 -6.32 -4.39
N ALA A 449 32.52 -7.58 -4.04
CA ALA A 449 33.18 -8.73 -4.67
C ALA A 449 32.94 -8.74 -6.20
N GLU A 450 31.76 -8.32 -6.66
CA GLU A 450 31.44 -8.20 -8.09
C GLU A 450 32.20 -7.08 -8.83
N ASP A 451 32.89 -6.20 -8.11
CA ASP A 451 33.73 -5.15 -8.68
C ASP A 451 35.16 -5.63 -8.99
N PHE A 452 35.46 -6.91 -8.73
CA PHE A 452 36.70 -7.57 -9.14
C PHE A 452 36.46 -8.82 -10.00
N MET A 453 37.31 -9.01 -11.03
CA MET A 453 37.40 -10.26 -11.78
C MET A 453 38.86 -10.59 -12.08
N GLU A 454 39.26 -11.84 -11.88
CA GLU A 454 40.60 -12.31 -12.28
C GLU A 454 40.78 -12.26 -13.79
N VAL A 455 39.75 -12.72 -14.52
CA VAL A 455 39.69 -12.66 -15.97
C VAL A 455 38.41 -11.91 -16.35
N PRO A 456 38.52 -10.70 -16.92
CA PRO A 456 37.37 -9.87 -17.17
C PRO A 456 36.48 -10.43 -18.29
N ALA A 457 35.17 -10.50 -18.03
CA ALA A 457 34.19 -10.77 -19.07
C ALA A 457 34.16 -9.63 -20.12
N LYS A 458 33.68 -9.92 -21.34
CA LYS A 458 33.54 -8.90 -22.39
C LYS A 458 32.69 -7.72 -21.89
N GLY A 459 33.25 -6.52 -22.01
CA GLY A 459 32.57 -5.28 -21.60
C GLY A 459 32.66 -4.95 -20.10
N TYR A 460 33.37 -5.76 -19.32
CA TYR A 460 33.65 -5.49 -17.92
C TYR A 460 34.59 -4.28 -17.76
N ARG A 461 34.23 -3.33 -16.88
CA ARG A 461 34.91 -2.02 -16.72
C ARG A 461 35.46 -1.77 -15.31
N ARG A 462 35.33 -2.73 -14.39
CA ARG A 462 35.78 -2.61 -12.99
C ARG A 462 37.15 -3.27 -12.80
N LEU A 463 37.56 -3.64 -11.60
CA LEU A 463 38.93 -4.09 -11.32
C LEU A 463 39.22 -5.47 -11.94
N TYR A 464 40.35 -5.57 -12.63
CA TYR A 464 40.98 -6.82 -13.02
C TYR A 464 42.49 -6.61 -13.06
N PRO A 465 43.30 -7.60 -12.64
CA PRO A 465 44.75 -7.49 -12.62
C PRO A 465 45.31 -7.61 -14.04
N PRO A 466 46.63 -7.40 -14.25
CA PRO A 466 47.27 -7.79 -15.48
C PRO A 466 47.03 -9.28 -15.78
N TYR A 467 46.68 -9.61 -17.02
CA TYR A 467 46.39 -10.99 -17.43
C TYR A 467 46.76 -11.22 -18.90
N THR A 468 46.84 -12.48 -19.31
CA THR A 468 47.04 -12.85 -20.73
C THR A 468 45.68 -13.03 -21.41
N GLY A 469 45.42 -12.24 -22.45
CA GLY A 469 44.18 -12.32 -23.22
C GLY A 469 44.04 -13.63 -23.99
N GLY A 470 42.83 -13.93 -24.46
CA GLY A 470 42.58 -15.08 -25.33
C GLY A 470 43.32 -15.01 -26.68
N ASP A 471 43.83 -13.83 -27.05
CA ASP A 471 44.73 -13.56 -28.18
C ASP A 471 46.21 -13.86 -27.85
N GLY A 472 46.51 -14.32 -26.63
CA GLY A 472 47.87 -14.58 -26.14
C GLY A 472 48.66 -13.33 -25.77
N GLN A 473 48.06 -12.13 -25.86
CA GLN A 473 48.77 -10.88 -25.58
C GLN A 473 48.63 -10.48 -24.11
N PRO A 474 49.70 -9.97 -23.47
CA PRO A 474 49.59 -9.40 -22.13
C PRO A 474 48.69 -8.17 -22.16
N LYS A 475 47.79 -8.07 -21.18
CA LYS A 475 46.95 -6.90 -20.92
C LYS A 475 47.33 -6.33 -19.57
N GLU A 476 47.41 -5.01 -19.49
CA GLU A 476 47.63 -4.29 -18.23
C GLU A 476 46.41 -4.43 -17.31
N GLY A 477 46.64 -4.20 -16.01
CA GLY A 477 45.57 -4.14 -15.02
C GLY A 477 44.66 -2.95 -15.26
N ASN A 478 43.38 -3.10 -14.91
CA ASN A 478 42.44 -2.02 -15.13
C ASN A 478 42.59 -0.89 -14.11
N LYS A 479 42.31 0.32 -14.58
CA LYS A 479 42.18 1.50 -13.74
C LYS A 479 40.70 1.82 -13.50
N VAL A 480 40.35 2.08 -12.25
CA VAL A 480 38.99 2.47 -11.84
C VAL A 480 39.03 3.65 -10.88
N ARG A 481 37.93 4.40 -10.79
CA ARG A 481 37.78 5.43 -9.74
C ARG A 481 37.10 4.83 -8.53
N LEU A 482 37.72 4.96 -7.36
CA LEU A 482 37.02 4.88 -6.08
C LEU A 482 36.12 6.11 -5.96
N LYS A 483 34.81 5.92 -5.84
CA LYS A 483 33.85 7.03 -5.82
C LYS A 483 34.19 8.00 -4.68
N TYR A 484 34.30 9.31 -4.99
CA TYR A 484 34.78 10.36 -4.07
C TYR A 484 36.21 10.22 -3.54
N GLY A 485 36.97 9.23 -4.02
CA GLY A 485 38.37 8.99 -3.67
C GLY A 485 39.30 9.23 -4.86
N TYR A 486 40.22 8.31 -5.09
CA TYR A 486 41.26 8.38 -6.13
C TYR A 486 40.98 7.43 -7.29
N VAL A 487 41.71 7.61 -8.39
CA VAL A 487 41.90 6.55 -9.38
C VAL A 487 42.93 5.56 -8.86
N ILE A 488 42.61 4.26 -8.99
CA ILE A 488 43.47 3.15 -8.61
C ILE A 488 43.70 2.21 -9.78
N GLU A 489 44.84 1.55 -9.81
CA GLU A 489 45.22 0.52 -10.78
C GLU A 489 45.32 -0.84 -10.10
N CYS A 490 44.59 -1.83 -10.58
CA CYS A 490 44.67 -3.19 -10.05
C CYS A 490 46.01 -3.83 -10.45
N THR A 491 46.81 -4.24 -9.47
CA THR A 491 48.13 -4.86 -9.71
C THR A 491 48.12 -6.37 -9.48
N GLY A 492 47.20 -6.86 -8.66
CA GLY A 492 47.10 -8.29 -8.34
C GLY A 492 45.98 -8.61 -7.37
N PHE A 493 46.01 -9.82 -6.81
CA PHE A 493 45.08 -10.30 -5.81
C PHE A 493 45.70 -11.47 -5.04
N GLU A 494 45.12 -11.79 -3.88
CA GLU A 494 45.46 -12.95 -3.06
C GLU A 494 44.27 -13.92 -3.00
N LYS A 495 44.59 -15.21 -2.81
CA LYS A 495 43.64 -16.29 -2.66
C LYS A 495 43.89 -17.06 -1.37
N ASP A 496 42.84 -17.65 -0.82
CA ASP A 496 42.97 -18.67 0.23
C ASP A 496 43.38 -20.04 -0.35
N ALA A 497 43.50 -21.04 0.53
CA ALA A 497 43.89 -22.39 0.17
C ALA A 497 42.88 -23.08 -0.76
N GLU A 498 41.62 -22.66 -0.70
CA GLU A 498 40.50 -23.14 -1.51
C GLU A 498 40.40 -22.42 -2.87
N GLY A 499 41.27 -21.42 -3.09
CA GLY A 499 41.34 -20.67 -4.35
C GLY A 499 40.32 -19.54 -4.46
N LYS A 500 39.62 -19.17 -3.38
CA LYS A 500 38.72 -18.01 -3.33
C LYS A 500 39.54 -16.75 -3.14
N VAL A 501 39.19 -15.70 -3.87
CA VAL A 501 39.84 -14.39 -3.77
C VAL A 501 39.50 -13.75 -2.42
N THR A 502 40.52 -13.40 -1.65
CA THR A 502 40.38 -12.82 -0.31
C THR A 502 40.75 -11.34 -0.26
N LYS A 503 41.60 -10.89 -1.18
CA LYS A 503 42.10 -9.51 -1.21
C LYS A 503 42.53 -9.10 -2.60
N VAL A 504 42.20 -7.87 -3.00
CA VAL A 504 42.66 -7.23 -4.23
C VAL A 504 43.80 -6.27 -3.90
N LEU A 505 44.85 -6.27 -4.70
CA LEU A 505 45.99 -5.38 -4.58
C LEU A 505 45.90 -4.32 -5.67
N ALA A 506 46.01 -3.05 -5.28
CA ALA A 506 45.99 -1.94 -6.21
C ALA A 506 46.96 -0.83 -5.80
N GLN A 507 47.32 0.02 -6.75
CA GLN A 507 48.11 1.22 -6.50
C GLN A 507 47.27 2.47 -6.74
N VAL A 508 47.41 3.47 -5.88
CA VAL A 508 46.82 4.80 -6.05
C VAL A 508 47.61 5.55 -7.12
N ILE A 509 46.87 6.18 -8.04
CA ILE A 509 47.45 7.16 -8.95
C ILE A 509 47.41 8.53 -8.28
N ALA A 510 48.59 9.08 -7.98
CA ALA A 510 48.73 10.39 -7.33
C ALA A 510 48.00 11.51 -8.10
N ASP A 511 47.64 12.57 -7.39
CA ASP A 511 46.96 13.77 -7.95
C ASP A 511 45.59 13.53 -8.61
N THR A 512 44.97 12.36 -8.42
CA THR A 512 43.64 12.02 -9.01
C THR A 512 42.46 12.12 -8.04
N LYS A 513 42.66 12.74 -6.85
CA LYS A 513 41.62 12.88 -5.82
C LYS A 513 40.39 13.61 -6.36
N SER A 514 39.21 13.01 -6.19
CA SER A 514 37.94 13.64 -6.53
C SER A 514 37.77 15.01 -5.86
N GLY A 515 37.24 15.97 -6.61
CA GLY A 515 37.04 17.34 -6.13
C GLY A 515 38.27 18.25 -6.20
N THR A 516 39.41 17.76 -6.70
CA THR A 516 40.62 18.57 -6.94
C THR A 516 40.82 18.83 -8.44
N PRO A 517 41.62 19.85 -8.84
CA PRO A 517 41.90 20.12 -10.26
C PRO A 517 42.50 18.93 -11.04
N GLY A 518 43.21 18.04 -10.34
CA GLY A 518 43.83 16.85 -10.92
C GLY A 518 42.90 15.63 -11.03
N ALA A 519 41.66 15.71 -10.51
CA ALA A 519 40.72 14.60 -10.47
C ALA A 519 40.59 13.91 -11.84
N ASP A 520 40.43 14.68 -12.91
CA ASP A 520 40.18 14.17 -14.27
C ASP A 520 41.44 13.99 -15.13
N SER A 521 42.63 14.05 -14.53
CA SER A 521 43.91 13.85 -15.23
C SER A 521 44.05 12.44 -15.83
N VAL A 522 43.37 11.45 -15.24
CA VAL A 522 43.33 10.07 -15.73
C VAL A 522 41.91 9.65 -16.06
N LYS A 523 41.68 9.33 -17.34
CA LYS A 523 40.38 8.82 -17.81
C LYS A 523 40.24 7.34 -17.48
N VAL A 524 39.20 7.00 -16.71
CA VAL A 524 38.81 5.63 -16.40
C VAL A 524 37.40 5.32 -16.90
N LYS A 525 37.13 4.05 -17.19
CA LYS A 525 35.84 3.59 -17.72
C LYS A 525 34.87 3.08 -16.65
N GLY A 526 35.34 2.91 -15.41
CA GLY A 526 34.57 2.38 -14.29
C GLY A 526 34.75 3.21 -13.02
N VAL A 527 33.66 3.31 -12.26
CA VAL A 527 33.62 3.92 -10.93
C VAL A 527 33.01 2.88 -9.99
N ILE A 528 33.67 2.61 -8.87
CA ILE A 528 33.22 1.63 -7.88
C ILE A 528 32.98 2.28 -6.52
N GLY A 529 32.04 1.71 -5.76
CA GLY A 529 31.81 2.07 -4.37
C GLY A 529 32.86 1.44 -3.47
N TRP A 530 33.05 1.99 -2.28
CA TRP A 530 33.98 1.46 -1.29
C TRP A 530 33.61 1.98 0.11
N VAL A 531 34.10 1.30 1.14
CA VAL A 531 34.01 1.72 2.55
C VAL A 531 35.38 1.53 3.19
N GLY A 532 35.86 2.51 3.95
CA GLY A 532 37.17 2.43 4.64
C GLY A 532 37.18 1.31 5.69
N ALA A 533 38.15 0.39 5.63
CA ALA A 533 38.14 -0.79 6.50
C ALA A 533 38.43 -0.46 7.97
N HIS A 534 39.05 0.69 8.24
CA HIS A 534 39.44 1.16 9.58
C HIS A 534 38.28 1.71 10.42
N ASN A 535 37.17 2.12 9.80
CA ASN A 535 36.01 2.72 10.47
C ASN A 535 34.66 2.31 9.88
N ALA A 536 34.65 1.26 9.07
CA ALA A 536 33.44 0.59 8.59
C ALA A 536 32.56 0.13 9.76
N THR A 537 31.25 0.36 9.67
CA THR A 537 30.30 -0.22 10.63
C THR A 537 29.67 -1.48 10.01
N PRO A 538 29.73 -2.64 10.67
CA PRO A 538 29.12 -3.86 10.15
C PRO A 538 27.59 -3.72 10.10
N ALA A 539 26.98 -4.31 9.07
CA ALA A 539 25.53 -4.29 8.89
C ALA A 539 25.02 -5.56 8.20
N GLU A 540 23.82 -5.99 8.60
CA GLU A 540 23.04 -6.99 7.90
C GLU A 540 22.18 -6.31 6.84
N PHE A 541 22.20 -6.83 5.61
CA PHE A 541 21.34 -6.39 4.52
C PHE A 541 20.38 -7.51 4.12
N ARG A 542 19.09 -7.22 4.18
CA ARG A 542 18.01 -8.10 3.74
C ARG A 542 17.58 -7.70 2.35
N LEU A 543 17.99 -8.50 1.37
CA LEU A 543 17.75 -8.28 -0.05
C LEU A 543 16.47 -9.02 -0.44
N TYR A 544 15.37 -8.28 -0.48
CA TYR A 544 14.07 -8.82 -0.88
C TYR A 544 13.95 -8.88 -2.41
N GLU A 545 13.31 -9.94 -2.89
CA GLU A 545 12.88 -10.15 -4.26
C GLU A 545 11.36 -10.40 -4.29
N ARG A 546 10.79 -10.57 -5.49
CA ARG A 546 9.37 -10.92 -5.65
C ARG A 546 9.07 -12.23 -4.91
N LEU A 547 8.01 -12.28 -4.10
CA LEU A 547 7.66 -13.45 -3.27
C LEU A 547 7.24 -14.65 -4.12
N PHE A 548 6.59 -14.41 -5.25
CA PHE A 548 6.17 -15.43 -6.21
C PHE A 548 7.03 -15.34 -7.47
N LYS A 549 7.52 -16.48 -7.95
CA LYS A 549 8.25 -16.56 -9.24
C LYS A 549 7.31 -16.58 -10.44
N VAL A 550 6.07 -17.02 -10.23
CA VAL A 550 5.02 -17.04 -11.27
C VAL A 550 4.42 -15.64 -11.44
N GLU A 551 4.17 -15.25 -12.69
CA GLU A 551 3.63 -13.92 -13.04
C GLU A 551 2.21 -13.70 -12.50
N HIS A 552 1.34 -14.70 -12.59
CA HIS A 552 -0.03 -14.67 -12.07
C HIS A 552 -0.22 -15.74 -10.99
N PRO A 553 0.21 -15.49 -9.74
CA PRO A 553 0.14 -16.48 -8.67
C PRO A 553 -1.29 -16.67 -8.11
N GLY A 554 -1.55 -17.83 -7.50
CA GLY A 554 -2.76 -18.13 -6.74
C GLY A 554 -3.54 -19.37 -7.20
N GLU A 555 -3.18 -19.95 -8.35
CA GLU A 555 -3.88 -21.09 -8.95
C GLU A 555 -3.32 -22.44 -8.49
N ALA A 556 -2.00 -22.55 -8.34
CA ALA A 556 -1.32 -23.78 -7.92
C ALA A 556 -1.06 -23.83 -6.40
N ASP A 557 -0.32 -24.85 -5.95
CA ASP A 557 0.13 -24.96 -4.57
C ASP A 557 1.26 -23.96 -4.28
N LEU A 558 1.28 -23.39 -3.07
CA LEU A 558 2.23 -22.34 -2.71
C LEU A 558 3.69 -22.76 -2.91
N SER A 559 4.03 -24.02 -2.57
CA SER A 559 5.39 -24.56 -2.75
C SER A 559 5.87 -24.54 -4.20
N GLU A 560 4.95 -24.56 -5.17
CA GLU A 560 5.29 -24.53 -6.59
C GLU A 560 5.45 -23.10 -7.12
N GLU A 561 4.74 -22.13 -6.54
CA GLU A 561 4.72 -20.74 -7.02
C GLU A 561 5.68 -19.81 -6.28
N LEU A 562 6.08 -20.17 -5.06
CA LEU A 562 6.98 -19.36 -4.24
C LEU A 562 8.39 -19.26 -4.84
N ASN A 563 8.97 -18.07 -4.71
CA ASN A 563 10.36 -17.81 -5.03
C ASN A 563 11.25 -18.16 -3.83
N PRO A 564 12.10 -19.21 -3.91
CA PRO A 564 13.00 -19.58 -2.83
C PRO A 564 14.07 -18.50 -2.56
N ASN A 565 14.33 -17.62 -3.53
CA ASN A 565 15.27 -16.51 -3.41
C ASN A 565 14.56 -15.19 -3.05
N SER A 566 13.33 -15.24 -2.50
CA SER A 566 12.55 -14.05 -2.14
C SER A 566 13.19 -13.20 -1.04
N LEU A 567 14.13 -13.76 -0.27
CA LEU A 567 14.96 -13.09 0.71
C LEU A 567 16.37 -13.67 0.67
N ASN A 568 17.37 -12.83 0.44
CA ASN A 568 18.77 -13.14 0.68
C ASN A 568 19.31 -12.22 1.78
N VAL A 569 19.98 -12.79 2.79
CA VAL A 569 20.56 -12.03 3.91
C VAL A 569 22.07 -12.06 3.77
N VAL A 570 22.68 -10.88 3.67
CA VAL A 570 24.13 -10.72 3.53
C VAL A 570 24.70 -9.85 4.63
N GLN A 571 25.97 -10.06 4.96
CA GLN A 571 26.70 -9.30 5.97
C GLN A 571 27.72 -8.43 5.26
N GLY A 572 27.63 -7.11 5.48
CA GLY A 572 28.43 -6.12 4.81
C GLY A 572 28.83 -4.98 5.73
N TYR A 573 29.18 -3.86 5.12
CA TYR A 573 29.66 -2.67 5.81
C TYR A 573 29.03 -1.40 5.26
N VAL A 574 28.73 -0.45 6.13
CA VAL A 574 28.32 0.90 5.74
C VAL A 574 29.43 1.91 6.02
N GLU A 575 29.38 3.04 5.30
CA GLU A 575 30.32 4.13 5.50
C GLU A 575 30.32 4.70 6.93
N ALA A 576 31.47 5.24 7.32
CA ALA A 576 31.64 5.89 8.61
C ALA A 576 30.69 7.09 8.76
N GLY A 577 30.17 7.28 9.96
CA GLY A 577 29.22 8.35 10.26
C GLY A 577 27.75 8.00 9.99
N LEU A 578 27.46 6.95 9.20
CA LEU A 578 26.07 6.61 8.88
C LEU A 578 25.26 6.22 10.12
N LEU A 579 25.84 5.43 11.03
CA LEU A 579 25.16 5.05 12.27
C LEU A 579 24.77 6.29 13.10
N GLN A 580 25.68 7.26 13.23
CA GLN A 580 25.43 8.49 13.98
C GLN A 580 24.33 9.33 13.32
N THR A 581 24.33 9.41 11.98
CA THR A 581 23.26 10.06 11.23
C THR A 581 21.92 9.39 11.51
N LEU A 582 21.84 8.05 11.43
CA LEU A 582 20.62 7.30 11.69
C LEU A 582 20.13 7.42 13.13
N GLN A 583 21.04 7.52 14.10
CA GLN A 583 20.71 7.73 15.51
C GLN A 583 20.17 9.13 15.80
N ALA A 584 20.51 10.11 14.95
CA ALA A 584 20.00 11.47 15.04
C ALA A 584 18.67 11.68 14.29
N GLU A 585 18.20 10.69 13.50
CA GLU A 585 16.91 10.74 12.81
C GLU A 585 15.71 10.57 13.75
N SER A 586 14.52 10.91 13.25
CA SER A 586 13.25 10.61 13.91
C SER A 586 13.05 9.11 14.15
N GLU A 587 12.14 8.77 15.06
CA GLU A 587 11.78 7.37 15.34
C GLU A 587 11.35 6.60 14.08
N GLU A 588 10.61 7.25 13.17
CA GLU A 588 10.26 6.68 11.87
C GLU A 588 11.48 6.69 10.92
N PRO A 589 11.96 5.53 10.46
CA PRO A 589 13.06 5.42 9.50
C PRO A 589 12.74 6.07 8.17
N LYS A 590 13.75 6.65 7.52
CA LYS A 590 13.63 7.14 6.14
C LYS A 590 14.47 6.27 5.19
N PRO A 591 13.99 6.01 3.96
CA PRO A 591 14.81 5.35 2.95
C PRO A 591 16.02 6.21 2.55
N GLN A 592 17.13 5.54 2.29
CA GLN A 592 18.38 6.11 1.79
C GLN A 592 18.76 5.40 0.49
N GLN A 593 19.37 6.12 -0.44
CA GLN A 593 19.96 5.48 -1.61
C GLN A 593 21.38 5.02 -1.27
N VAL A 594 21.59 3.70 -1.26
CA VAL A 594 22.94 3.15 -1.26
C VAL A 594 23.44 3.16 -2.70
N GLU A 595 24.46 3.97 -2.95
CA GLU A 595 24.85 4.29 -4.32
C GLU A 595 25.28 3.05 -5.11
N ARG A 596 24.79 2.92 -6.34
CA ARG A 596 24.88 1.75 -7.24
C ARG A 596 24.07 0.50 -6.83
N LEU A 597 23.62 0.42 -5.59
CA LEU A 597 23.02 -0.81 -5.05
C LEU A 597 21.49 -0.75 -4.98
N GLY A 598 20.91 0.38 -4.60
CA GLY A 598 19.46 0.54 -4.50
C GLY A 598 19.02 1.46 -3.39
N TYR A 599 17.74 1.37 -3.04
CA TYR A 599 17.15 2.08 -1.92
C TYR A 599 17.00 1.14 -0.74
N PHE A 600 17.46 1.58 0.43
CA PHE A 600 17.47 0.80 1.66
C PHE A 600 16.85 1.60 2.80
N ILE A 601 16.25 0.91 3.75
CA ILE A 601 15.70 1.51 4.97
C ILE A 601 16.18 0.71 6.17
N ARG A 602 16.51 1.38 7.29
CA ARG A 602 16.80 0.65 8.54
C ARG A 602 15.54 -0.09 8.99
N ASP A 603 15.68 -1.35 9.39
CA ASP A 603 14.54 -2.16 9.83
C ASP A 603 13.97 -1.61 11.14
N ARG A 604 12.71 -1.15 11.11
CA ARG A 604 12.07 -0.50 12.26
C ARG A 604 11.88 -1.39 13.48
N LYS A 605 11.90 -2.72 13.31
CA LYS A 605 11.79 -3.70 14.40
C LYS A 605 13.13 -4.04 15.04
N THR A 606 14.23 -3.60 14.45
CA THR A 606 15.57 -3.91 14.93
C THR A 606 16.12 -2.70 15.71
N PRO A 607 16.58 -2.89 16.97
CA PRO A 607 17.25 -1.84 17.71
C PRO A 607 18.45 -1.28 16.95
N LEU A 608 18.59 0.05 16.91
CA LEU A 608 19.69 0.72 16.21
C LEU A 608 20.93 0.82 17.13
N THR A 609 21.87 -0.09 16.94
CA THR A 609 23.12 -0.16 17.74
C THR A 609 24.33 -0.42 16.82
N ALA A 610 25.54 -0.24 17.34
CA ALA A 610 26.76 -0.53 16.58
C ALA A 610 26.93 -2.04 16.30
N GLU A 611 26.43 -2.89 17.19
CA GLU A 611 26.47 -4.34 17.08
C GLU A 611 25.32 -4.91 16.23
N LYS A 612 24.23 -4.14 16.09
CA LYS A 612 23.02 -4.57 15.39
C LYS A 612 22.50 -3.43 14.53
N LEU A 613 22.92 -3.44 13.27
CA LEU A 613 22.45 -2.56 12.22
C LEU A 613 21.89 -3.41 11.09
N VAL A 614 20.59 -3.26 10.80
CA VAL A 614 19.87 -4.08 9.81
C VAL A 614 19.18 -3.16 8.81
N PHE A 615 19.43 -3.41 7.53
CA PHE A 615 18.77 -2.71 6.43
C PHE A 615 17.90 -3.65 5.61
N ASN A 616 16.71 -3.18 5.26
CA ASN A 616 15.84 -3.80 4.26
C ASN A 616 16.09 -3.11 2.91
N ARG A 617 16.34 -3.86 1.84
CA ARG A 617 16.34 -3.31 0.48
C ARG A 617 14.89 -3.07 0.04
N ALA A 618 14.50 -1.82 -0.15
CA ALA A 618 13.17 -1.45 -0.60
C ALA A 618 12.98 -1.82 -2.09
N CYS A 619 13.88 -1.32 -2.95
CA CYS A 619 13.98 -1.67 -4.37
C CYS A 619 15.40 -1.42 -4.91
N GLY A 620 15.73 -2.02 -6.06
CA GLY A 620 16.97 -1.73 -6.79
C GLY A 620 16.93 -0.38 -7.52
N LEU A 621 18.02 0.04 -8.16
CA LEU A 621 18.06 1.29 -8.94
C LEU A 621 17.34 1.23 -10.29
N LYS A 622 17.13 0.01 -10.80
CA LYS A 622 16.41 -0.31 -12.03
C LYS A 622 15.79 -1.68 -11.87
N ASP A 623 14.80 -2.01 -12.70
CA ASP A 623 14.33 -3.39 -12.75
C ASP A 623 15.45 -4.30 -13.28
N GLY A 624 15.74 -5.34 -12.50
CA GLY A 624 16.76 -6.34 -12.78
C GLY A 624 16.26 -7.76 -12.55
N TRP A 625 14.95 -7.92 -12.32
CA TRP A 625 14.37 -9.21 -12.01
C TRP A 625 14.54 -10.18 -13.19
N LYS A 626 14.97 -11.40 -12.87
CA LYS A 626 15.05 -12.52 -13.81
C LYS A 626 14.24 -13.67 -13.22
N PRO A 627 13.27 -14.22 -13.97
CA PRO A 627 12.39 -15.29 -13.50
C PRO A 627 13.12 -16.57 -13.08
#